data_AF-A0A5C8APV6-F1
#
_entry.id   AF-A0A5C8APV6-F1
#
_cell.length_a   1.000
_cell.length_b   1.000
_cell.length_c   1.000
_cell.angle_alpha   90.00
_cell.angle_beta   90.00
_cell.angle_gamma   90.00
#
_symmetry.space_group_name_H-M   'P 1'
#
loop_
_entity.id
_entity.type
_entity.pdbx_description
1 polymer ?
#
loop_
_entity_poly.entity_id
_entity_poly.type
_entity_poly.pdbx_seq_one_letter_code
_entity_poly.pdbx_strand_id
1 'polypeptide(L)'
;VRTLSANAMTAGMNSMTWDGKNESGSLLANGNYQFSVLASAGDKKLDVTNLSFGMVSSVSFGKQGTQLSVANVGEIAFSDVRQVF
;
A
#
# COMPACT_ATOMS: atom_id res chain seq x y z
N VAL A 1 10.57 -10.09 -7.00
CA VAL A 1 9.89 -9.74 -5.73
C VAL A 1 10.96 -9.74 -4.65
N ARG A 2 10.87 -8.87 -3.66
CA ARG A 2 12.00 -8.44 -2.84
C ARG A 2 11.53 -8.18 -1.41
N THR A 3 12.39 -8.42 -0.43
CA THR A 3 12.20 -8.05 0.96
C THR A 3 12.84 -6.69 1.20
N LEU A 4 12.04 -5.73 1.64
CA LEU A 4 12.52 -4.40 2.03
C LEU A 4 12.56 -4.34 3.56
N SER A 5 13.69 -3.92 4.10
CA SER A 5 13.86 -3.69 5.54
C SER A 5 13.85 -2.19 5.80
N ALA A 6 13.00 -1.75 6.72
CA ALA A 6 13.05 -0.41 7.26
C ALA A 6 13.71 -0.42 8.64
N ASN A 7 14.35 0.69 9.00
CA ASN A 7 14.79 0.94 10.37
C ASN A 7 13.58 1.26 11.26
N ALA A 8 13.84 1.63 12.52
CA ALA A 8 12.80 2.03 13.46
C ALA A 8 11.88 3.11 12.84
N MET A 9 10.59 2.78 12.74
CA MET A 9 9.54 3.68 12.31
C MET A 9 8.71 4.11 13.52
N THR A 10 8.30 5.37 13.55
CA THR A 10 7.39 5.86 14.59
C THR A 10 5.98 5.34 14.35
N ALA A 11 5.18 5.24 15.41
CA ALA A 11 3.77 4.92 15.29
C ALA A 11 3.06 5.94 14.37
N GLY A 12 2.13 5.45 13.55
CA GLY A 12 1.39 6.24 12.58
C GLY A 12 1.61 5.77 11.14
N MET A 13 1.32 6.66 10.20
CA MET A 13 1.45 6.38 8.78
C MET A 13 2.91 6.50 8.36
N ASN A 14 3.41 5.47 7.70
CA ASN A 14 4.76 5.41 7.17
C ASN A 14 4.70 5.01 5.69
N SER A 15 5.61 5.56 4.89
CA SER A 15 5.69 5.30 3.45
C SER A 15 6.93 4.48 3.12
N MET A 16 6.76 3.51 2.22
CA MET A 16 7.85 2.71 1.66
C MET A 16 7.65 2.58 0.15
N THR A 17 8.72 2.73 -0.61
CA THR A 17 8.71 2.61 -2.07
C THR A 17 9.60 1.45 -2.48
N TRP A 18 9.07 0.62 -3.37
CA TRP A 18 9.84 -0.42 -4.04
C TRP A 18 10.26 0.05 -5.44
N ASP A 19 11.49 -0.25 -5.83
CA ASP A 19 12.12 0.18 -7.08
C ASP A 19 11.80 -0.71 -8.29
N GLY A 20 10.90 -1.69 -8.13
CA GLY A 20 10.53 -2.64 -9.19
C GLY A 20 11.56 -3.75 -9.44
N LYS A 21 12.61 -3.87 -8.62
CA LYS A 21 13.66 -4.88 -8.77
C LYS A 21 13.48 -6.08 -7.84
N ASN A 22 13.92 -7.26 -8.27
CA ASN A 22 14.00 -8.43 -7.38
C ASN A 22 15.26 -8.38 -6.49
N GLU A 23 15.47 -9.44 -5.70
CA GLU A 23 16.64 -9.58 -4.81
C GLU A 23 17.99 -9.58 -5.56
N SER A 24 18.02 -10.02 -6.82
CA SER A 24 19.24 -9.97 -7.65
C SER A 24 19.48 -8.60 -8.29
N GLY A 25 18.63 -7.60 -8.01
CA GLY A 25 18.71 -6.26 -8.59
C GLY A 25 18.18 -6.17 -10.03
N SER A 26 17.57 -7.23 -10.54
CA SER A 26 16.99 -7.26 -11.89
C SER A 26 15.61 -6.60 -11.90
N LEU A 27 15.36 -5.73 -12.88
CA LEU A 27 14.05 -5.11 -13.08
C LEU A 27 13.02 -6.17 -13.46
N LEU A 28 11.86 -6.13 -12.81
CA LEU A 28 10.75 -7.03 -13.11
C LEU A 28 9.83 -6.48 -14.20
N ALA A 29 9.06 -7.38 -14.80
CA ALA A 29 8.07 -7.02 -15.82
C ALA A 29 6.97 -6.12 -15.23
N ASN A 30 6.36 -5.30 -16.10
CA ASN A 30 5.19 -4.52 -15.75
C ASN A 30 4.04 -5.43 -15.30
N GLY A 31 3.43 -5.10 -14.17
CA GLY A 31 2.34 -5.89 -13.62
C GLY A 31 1.97 -5.47 -12.20
N ASN A 32 0.92 -6.08 -11.68
CA ASN A 32 0.48 -5.88 -10.31
C ASN A 32 1.26 -6.80 -9.37
N TYR A 33 1.77 -6.25 -8.28
CA TYR A 33 2.50 -6.98 -7.26
C TYR A 33 1.82 -6.78 -5.91
N GLN A 34 1.74 -7.87 -5.15
CA GLN A 34 1.24 -7.84 -3.78
C GLN A 34 2.41 -7.73 -2.81
N PHE A 35 2.15 -7.11 -1.66
CA PHE A 35 3.10 -7.05 -0.55
C PHE A 35 2.41 -7.42 0.75
N SER A 36 3.22 -7.80 1.73
CA SER A 36 2.83 -7.95 3.13
C SER A 36 3.83 -7.20 4.00
N VAL A 37 3.36 -6.68 5.13
CA VAL A 37 4.22 -5.98 6.10
C VAL A 37 4.22 -6.78 7.40
N LEU A 38 5.42 -6.97 7.94
CA LEU A 38 5.64 -7.50 9.27
C LEU A 38 6.33 -6.40 10.08
N ALA A 39 5.76 -6.06 11.23
CA ALA A 39 6.35 -5.08 12.16
C ALA A 39 6.46 -5.69 13.56
N SER A 40 7.51 -5.33 14.28
CA SER A 40 7.70 -5.69 15.68
C SER A 40 8.33 -4.54 16.47
N ALA A 41 8.03 -4.51 17.77
CA ALA A 41 8.71 -3.66 18.75
C ALA A 41 9.40 -4.60 19.76
N GLY A 42 10.72 -4.77 19.60
CA GLY A 42 11.43 -5.87 20.24
C GLY A 42 10.87 -7.22 19.78
N ASP A 43 10.57 -8.11 20.73
CA ASP A 43 10.02 -9.45 20.45
C ASP A 43 8.50 -9.45 20.20
N LYS A 44 7.82 -8.31 20.39
CA LYS A 44 6.37 -8.21 20.21
C LYS A 44 6.02 -7.88 18.76
N LYS A 45 5.31 -8.79 18.09
CA LYS A 45 4.68 -8.51 16.79
C LYS A 45 3.59 -7.46 16.92
N LEU A 46 3.51 -6.58 15.94
CA LEU A 46 2.51 -5.52 15.84
C LEU A 46 1.53 -5.83 14.71
N ASP A 47 0.27 -5.48 14.92
CA ASP A 47 -0.71 -5.46 13.85
C ASP A 47 -0.40 -4.30 12.91
N VAL A 48 -0.47 -4.58 11.61
CA VAL A 48 -0.14 -3.61 10.56
C VAL A 48 -1.32 -3.48 9.61
N THR A 49 -1.72 -2.25 9.31
CA THR A 49 -2.65 -1.98 8.21
C THR A 49 -1.84 -1.67 6.96
N ASN A 50 -1.91 -2.54 5.96
CA ASN A 50 -1.25 -2.32 4.68
C ASN A 50 -1.99 -1.23 3.90
N LEU A 51 -1.26 -0.25 3.38
CA LEU A 51 -1.80 0.81 2.54
C LEU A 51 -1.19 0.73 1.14
N SER A 52 -2.05 0.76 0.13
CA SER A 52 -1.64 0.84 -1.27
C SER A 52 -1.79 2.26 -1.78
N PHE A 53 -0.81 2.72 -2.55
CA PHE A 53 -0.88 3.98 -3.27
C PHE A 53 -1.44 3.76 -4.67
N GLY A 54 -2.37 4.60 -5.12
CA GLY A 54 -2.93 4.50 -6.45
C GLY A 54 -3.60 5.79 -6.89
N MET A 55 -3.68 5.98 -8.20
CA MET A 55 -4.36 7.13 -8.81
C MET A 55 -5.86 6.87 -8.90
N VAL A 56 -6.67 7.85 -8.50
CA VAL A 56 -8.12 7.80 -8.68
C VAL A 56 -8.44 8.01 -10.16
N SER A 57 -9.07 7.03 -10.79
CA SER A 57 -9.49 7.09 -12.20
C SER A 57 -10.92 7.58 -12.36
N SER A 58 -11.80 7.33 -11.39
CA SER A 58 -13.18 7.81 -11.39
C SER A 58 -13.75 7.90 -9.98
N VAL A 59 -14.82 8.69 -9.85
CA VAL A 59 -15.62 8.83 -8.64
C VAL A 59 -17.07 8.55 -8.99
N SER A 60 -17.76 7.76 -8.17
CA SER A 60 -19.18 7.46 -8.32
C SER A 60 -19.94 7.75 -7.01
N PHE A 61 -21.21 8.09 -7.14
CA PHE A 61 -22.12 8.30 -6.01
C PHE A 61 -23.24 7.28 -6.10
N GLY A 62 -23.36 6.41 -5.08
CA GLY A 62 -24.34 5.35 -5.04
C GLY A 62 -25.04 5.23 -3.69
N LYS A 63 -25.92 4.23 -3.56
CA LYS A 63 -26.63 3.96 -2.30
C LYS A 63 -25.68 3.60 -1.14
N GLN A 64 -24.46 3.15 -1.45
CA GLN A 64 -23.41 2.86 -0.47
C GLN A 64 -22.54 4.09 -0.12
N GLY A 65 -22.85 5.27 -0.67
CA GLY A 65 -22.04 6.49 -0.51
C GLY A 65 -21.12 6.76 -1.70
N THR A 66 -20.08 7.55 -1.46
CA THR A 66 -19.07 7.90 -2.48
C THR A 66 -18.06 6.76 -2.63
N GLN A 67 -17.91 6.26 -3.86
CA GLN A 67 -16.91 5.24 -4.21
C GLN A 67 -15.89 5.80 -5.19
N LEU A 68 -14.68 5.27 -5.10
CA LEU A 68 -13.53 5.68 -5.90
C LEU A 68 -12.97 4.46 -6.62
N SER A 69 -12.77 4.58 -7.93
CA SER A 69 -11.99 3.61 -8.68
C SER A 69 -10.52 4.01 -8.59
N VAL A 70 -9.69 3.16 -8.00
CA VAL A 70 -8.26 3.43 -7.78
C VAL A 70 -7.43 2.43 -8.57
N ALA A 71 -6.53 2.94 -9.41
CA ALA A 71 -5.66 2.12 -10.25
C ALA A 71 -4.87 1.11 -9.40
N ASN A 72 -4.86 -0.16 -9.83
CA ASN A 72 -4.19 -1.29 -9.17
C ASN A 72 -4.71 -1.64 -7.76
N VAL A 73 -5.76 -0.97 -7.27
CA VAL A 73 -6.41 -1.24 -5.97
C VAL A 73 -7.83 -1.75 -6.17
N GLY A 74 -8.59 -1.17 -7.10
CA GLY A 74 -9.99 -1.48 -7.35
C GLY A 74 -10.94 -0.39 -6.85
N GLU A 75 -12.19 -0.75 -6.64
CA GLU A 75 -13.21 0.16 -6.10
C GLU A 75 -13.14 0.19 -4.57
N ILE A 76 -13.04 1.39 -4.00
CA ILE A 76 -12.96 1.61 -2.54
C ILE A 76 -13.99 2.65 -2.09
N ALA A 77 -14.38 2.61 -0.82
CA ALA A 77 -15.18 3.67 -0.24
C ALA A 77 -14.30 4.90 0.07
N PHE A 78 -14.88 6.10 0.04
CA PHE A 78 -14.14 7.31 0.44
C PHE A 78 -13.59 7.22 1.89
N SER A 79 -14.26 6.48 2.78
CA SER A 79 -13.81 6.21 4.15
C SER A 79 -12.52 5.38 4.25
N ASP A 80 -12.14 4.69 3.17
CA ASP A 80 -10.90 3.90 3.13
C ASP A 80 -9.69 4.76 2.77
N VAL A 81 -9.91 5.98 2.27
CA VAL A 81 -8.85 6.93 1.95
C VAL A 81 -8.14 7.37 3.23
N ARG A 82 -6.80 7.26 3.24
CA ARG A 82 -5.96 7.68 4.36
C ARG A 82 -5.25 9.01 4.12
N GLN A 83 -4.92 9.33 2.87
CA GLN A 83 -4.24 10.57 2.49
C GLN A 83 -4.48 10.88 1.01
N VAL A 84 -4.50 12.18 0.68
CA VAL A 84 -4.49 12.72 -0.69
C VAL A 84 -3.20 13.52 -0.87
N PHE A 85 -2.55 13.37 -2.02
CA PHE A 85 -1.31 14.05 -2.38
C PHE A 85 -1.55 15.03 -3.53
#